data_AF-A0AAD2LPI8-F1
#
_entry.id   AF-A0AAD2LPI8-F1
#
_cell.length_a   1.000
_cell.length_b   1.000
_cell.length_c   1.000
_cell.angle_alpha   90.00
_cell.angle_beta   90.00
_cell.angle_gamma   90.00
#
_symmetry.space_group_name_H-M   'P 1'
#
loop_
_entity.id
_entity.type
_entity.pdbx_description
1 polymer ?
#
loop_
_entity_poly.entity_id
_entity_poly.type
_entity_poly.pdbx_seq_one_letter_code
_entity_poly.pdbx_strand_id
1 'polypeptide(L)'
;MGIWGRSGTISIENFNNEGTISGISRQEKGVHFEGNVHIQTFHNTGTGFITGERQGVWFQGNNVNLKSNDKPLHITLFNNEGFISGSGGDNLLDNDGARGYYSGGGVSMSGGTIDTFINKGTIQSTGTNHNPAGVKLNYATVKTFENTGFISGTIGVLATQGTIETFKNSGTIEATGKDGREAAIQIRSAFEKFSSITHFTNEGIIKSKSHGVLIESGDKIETLTNKGTIETELNGIGFYNYTGSEETHLGKIILEKDSSIKAGKNGINIDNQTTARSIRVDGIEVKAGASVSGDEAGIYLGESKEITAPITISGTVSGGNAGIVNEGRMAKGITHDGEGDLVILSRGLVGKDDDGNTVTNNSGSVTIKDWVVTTNEEGKLDTVRIGGTKTDDVKVNSITVDQSNVDLNQLNDIKNIISGVSP
;
A
#
# COMPACT_ATOMS: atom_id res chain seq x y z
N MET A 1 -3.07 17.78 28.85
CA MET A 1 -4.33 18.58 28.81
C MET A 1 -5.44 17.73 28.23
N GLY A 2 -6.66 17.78 28.76
CA GLY A 2 -7.78 17.01 28.19
C GLY A 2 -9.14 17.69 28.31
N ILE A 3 -10.03 17.43 27.36
CA ILE A 3 -11.42 17.91 27.32
C ILE A 3 -12.35 16.71 27.06
N TRP A 4 -13.40 16.57 27.87
CA TRP A 4 -14.30 15.41 27.84
C TRP A 4 -15.78 15.82 27.73
N GLY A 5 -16.42 15.44 26.62
CA GLY A 5 -17.85 15.65 26.35
C GLY A 5 -18.70 14.40 26.64
N ARG A 6 -19.13 14.23 27.90
CA ARG A 6 -19.96 13.07 28.33
C ARG A 6 -21.44 13.14 27.91
N SER A 7 -22.10 14.30 28.03
CA SER A 7 -23.57 14.41 27.80
C SER A 7 -23.99 15.72 27.10
N GLY A 8 -23.16 16.21 26.18
CA GLY A 8 -23.42 17.40 25.36
C GLY A 8 -22.38 17.53 24.25
N THR A 9 -22.63 18.42 23.28
CA THR A 9 -21.65 18.76 22.23
C THR A 9 -20.69 19.82 22.75
N ILE A 10 -19.38 19.57 22.67
CA ILE A 10 -18.35 20.59 22.89
C ILE A 10 -17.95 21.14 21.53
N SER A 11 -18.08 22.44 21.31
CA SER A 11 -17.62 23.12 20.10
C SER A 11 -16.42 24.00 20.42
N ILE A 12 -15.31 23.78 19.73
CA ILE A 12 -14.06 24.52 19.86
C ILE A 12 -13.80 25.17 18.51
N GLU A 13 -13.87 26.49 18.45
CA GLU A 13 -13.53 27.20 17.22
C GLU A 13 -12.04 27.04 16.90
N ASN A 14 -11.18 27.37 17.86
CA ASN A 14 -9.72 27.30 17.68
C ASN A 14 -9.04 26.72 18.92
N PHE A 15 -8.22 25.69 18.70
CA PHE A 15 -7.19 25.23 19.63
C PHE A 15 -5.82 25.54 19.02
N ASN A 16 -5.09 26.50 19.59
CA ASN A 16 -3.77 26.91 19.11
C ASN A 16 -2.70 26.62 20.18
N ASN A 17 -1.67 25.86 19.82
CA ASN A 17 -0.51 25.63 20.66
C ASN A 17 0.76 26.28 20.08
N GLU A 18 1.37 27.19 20.84
CA GLU A 18 2.65 27.85 20.54
C GLU A 18 3.76 27.49 21.53
N GLY A 19 3.41 26.81 22.63
CA GLY A 19 4.32 26.42 23.69
C GLY A 19 4.43 24.91 23.86
N THR A 20 4.72 24.49 25.08
CA THR A 20 4.92 23.07 25.43
C THR A 20 3.70 22.52 26.16
N ILE A 21 3.16 21.40 25.66
CA ILE A 21 2.17 20.56 26.36
C ILE A 21 2.78 19.18 26.54
N SER A 22 2.96 18.74 27.78
CA SER A 22 3.55 17.44 28.10
C SER A 22 2.68 16.66 29.09
N GLY A 23 2.46 15.37 28.81
CA GLY A 23 1.92 14.41 29.79
C GLY A 23 3.06 13.54 30.33
N ILE A 24 3.55 13.80 31.55
CA ILE A 24 4.82 13.26 32.10
C ILE A 24 4.59 12.29 33.28
N SER A 25 3.39 11.73 33.42
CA SER A 25 3.14 10.63 34.36
C SER A 25 2.79 9.38 33.59
N ARG A 26 3.28 8.21 34.05
CA ARG A 26 2.94 6.89 33.48
C ARG A 26 1.45 6.84 33.30
N GLN A 27 0.99 6.87 32.04
CA GLN A 27 -0.40 6.86 31.55
C GLN A 27 -0.98 8.18 31.00
N GLU A 28 -0.24 9.28 31.00
CA GLU A 28 -0.74 10.58 30.54
C GLU A 28 -0.53 10.85 29.04
N LYS A 29 -1.46 11.63 28.51
CA LYS A 29 -1.55 12.06 27.11
C LYS A 29 -1.12 13.53 27.04
N GLY A 30 -0.48 13.95 25.96
CA GLY A 30 -0.18 15.37 25.75
C GLY A 30 -1.46 16.18 25.64
N VAL A 31 -2.24 15.92 24.58
CA VAL A 31 -3.58 16.48 24.36
C VAL A 31 -4.60 15.36 24.15
N HIS A 32 -5.77 15.46 24.77
CA HIS A 32 -6.85 14.48 24.62
C HIS A 32 -8.21 15.14 24.50
N PHE A 33 -8.93 14.83 23.43
CA PHE A 33 -10.33 15.20 23.26
C PHE A 33 -11.16 13.92 23.24
N GLU A 34 -12.15 13.84 24.12
CA GLU A 34 -13.01 12.69 24.25
C GLU A 34 -14.48 13.06 24.06
N GLY A 35 -15.16 12.31 23.20
CA GLY A 35 -16.60 12.30 23.07
C GLY A 35 -17.15 13.08 21.89
N ASN A 36 -18.27 13.76 22.10
CA ASN A 36 -18.94 14.56 21.07
C ASN A 36 -18.29 15.95 21.01
N VAL A 37 -17.10 16.02 20.42
CA VAL A 37 -16.28 17.22 20.32
C VAL A 37 -16.14 17.64 18.85
N HIS A 38 -16.48 18.88 18.55
CA HIS A 38 -16.33 19.51 17.25
C HIS A 38 -15.24 20.56 17.33
N ILE A 39 -14.18 20.40 16.55
CA ILE A 39 -13.05 21.32 16.52
C ILE A 39 -12.95 21.91 15.12
N GLN A 40 -13.17 23.21 14.97
CA GLN A 40 -13.01 23.84 13.67
C GLN A 40 -11.54 23.94 13.28
N THR A 41 -10.64 24.30 14.20
CA THR A 41 -9.20 24.25 13.95
C THR A 41 -8.43 23.76 15.16
N PHE A 42 -7.68 22.67 14.98
CA PHE A 42 -6.58 22.26 15.85
C PHE A 42 -5.27 22.66 15.18
N HIS A 43 -4.51 23.55 15.79
CA HIS A 43 -3.25 24.03 15.26
C HIS A 43 -2.12 23.90 16.27
N ASN A 44 -1.15 23.05 15.98
CA ASN A 44 0.13 23.05 16.66
C ASN A 44 1.14 23.82 15.79
N THR A 45 1.47 25.04 16.19
CA THR A 45 2.33 25.95 15.42
C THR A 45 3.77 25.45 15.34
N GLY A 46 4.61 26.06 14.50
CA GLY A 46 6.02 25.69 14.33
C GLY A 46 6.86 25.68 15.62
N THR A 47 6.50 26.48 16.63
CA THR A 47 7.17 26.48 17.95
C THR A 47 6.48 25.56 18.96
N GLY A 48 5.31 25.02 18.62
CA GLY A 48 4.50 24.17 19.47
C GLY A 48 5.10 22.78 19.64
N PHE A 49 5.22 22.34 20.90
CA PHE A 49 5.76 21.05 21.28
C PHE A 49 4.73 20.26 22.10
N ILE A 50 4.23 19.15 21.57
CA ILE A 50 3.27 18.28 22.26
C ILE A 50 3.90 16.90 22.48
N THR A 51 3.98 16.46 23.74
CA THR A 51 4.46 15.12 24.08
C THR A 51 3.56 14.40 25.07
N GLY A 52 3.51 13.07 24.97
CA GLY A 52 2.86 12.24 26.00
C GLY A 52 3.48 10.86 26.10
N GLU A 53 3.50 10.28 27.30
CA GLU A 53 3.98 8.91 27.50
C GLU A 53 3.06 7.85 26.85
N ARG A 54 1.81 8.24 26.51
CA ARG A 54 0.93 7.45 25.64
C ARG A 54 0.80 8.08 24.26
N GLN A 55 -0.18 8.97 24.09
CA GLN A 55 -0.38 9.71 22.87
C GLN A 55 0.16 11.13 23.01
N GLY A 56 0.80 11.64 21.96
CA GLY A 56 1.03 13.08 21.85
C GLY A 56 -0.31 13.81 21.77
N VAL A 57 -1.12 13.44 20.78
CA VAL A 57 -2.51 13.91 20.62
C VAL A 57 -3.44 12.72 20.44
N TRP A 58 -4.56 12.69 21.17
CA TRP A 58 -5.60 11.68 20.97
C TRP A 58 -6.98 12.31 20.80
N PHE A 59 -7.65 11.98 19.70
CA PHE A 59 -9.07 12.25 19.46
C PHE A 59 -9.86 10.95 19.62
N GLN A 60 -10.71 10.88 20.63
CA GLN A 60 -11.45 9.67 20.99
C GLN A 60 -12.96 9.95 20.89
N GLY A 61 -13.67 9.28 19.98
CA GLY A 61 -15.13 9.40 19.87
C GLY A 61 -15.89 8.71 21.01
N ASN A 62 -17.14 9.12 21.24
CA ASN A 62 -18.02 8.66 22.33
C ASN A 62 -18.44 7.19 22.26
N ASN A 63 -18.20 6.50 21.15
CA ASN A 63 -18.61 5.12 20.94
C ASN A 63 -17.65 4.42 19.98
N VAL A 64 -16.60 3.85 20.53
CA VAL A 64 -15.76 2.88 19.81
C VAL A 64 -16.42 1.48 19.80
N ASN A 65 -17.69 1.41 20.21
CA ASN A 65 -18.52 0.23 20.12
C ASN A 65 -18.86 0.06 18.63
N LEU A 66 -18.00 -0.72 17.94
CA LEU A 66 -17.93 -1.14 16.53
C LEU A 66 -19.25 -1.33 15.73
N LYS A 67 -20.40 -1.21 16.40
CA LYS A 67 -21.76 -1.36 15.89
C LYS A 67 -22.42 -0.04 15.48
N SER A 68 -21.95 1.12 15.95
CA SER A 68 -22.47 2.42 15.52
C SER A 68 -21.59 3.03 14.43
N ASN A 69 -22.20 3.50 13.34
CA ASN A 69 -21.52 4.32 12.32
C ASN A 69 -21.50 5.82 12.71
N ASP A 70 -22.05 6.16 13.88
CA ASP A 70 -22.08 7.53 14.36
C ASP A 70 -20.67 8.00 14.76
N LYS A 71 -20.21 9.09 14.16
CA LYS A 71 -18.86 9.67 14.32
C LYS A 71 -18.98 11.09 14.88
N PRO A 72 -19.42 11.25 16.14
CA PRO A 72 -19.76 12.56 16.70
C PRO A 72 -18.54 13.45 16.98
N LEU A 73 -17.32 12.89 16.96
CA LEU A 73 -16.09 13.69 16.98
C LEU A 73 -15.79 14.16 15.56
N HIS A 74 -15.73 15.47 15.36
CA HIS A 74 -15.42 16.10 14.06
C HIS A 74 -14.30 17.13 14.22
N ILE A 75 -13.36 17.11 13.28
CA ILE A 75 -12.32 18.12 13.15
C ILE A 75 -12.38 18.67 11.73
N THR A 76 -12.62 19.97 11.55
CA THR A 76 -12.58 20.56 10.21
C THR A 76 -11.13 20.62 9.72
N LEU A 77 -10.23 21.20 10.51
CA LEU A 77 -8.81 21.30 10.19
C LEU A 77 -7.93 20.82 11.36
N PHE A 78 -7.12 19.79 11.11
CA PHE A 78 -5.95 19.48 11.91
C PHE A 78 -4.72 20.00 11.16
N ASN A 79 -3.97 20.93 11.75
CA ASN A 79 -2.73 21.46 11.20
C ASN A 79 -1.58 21.33 12.20
N ASN A 80 -0.58 20.53 11.86
CA ASN A 80 0.67 20.46 12.63
C ASN A 80 1.83 21.06 11.84
N GLU A 81 2.40 22.14 12.35
CA GLU A 81 3.64 22.76 11.87
C GLU A 81 4.81 22.53 12.83
N GLY A 82 4.51 22.24 14.10
CA GLY A 82 5.49 21.97 15.15
C GLY A 82 5.79 20.48 15.33
N PHE A 83 6.04 20.10 16.59
CA PHE A 83 6.43 18.75 16.96
C PHE A 83 5.38 18.08 17.82
N ILE A 84 4.99 16.86 17.44
CA ILE A 84 4.09 15.99 18.21
C ILE A 84 4.77 14.63 18.39
N SER A 85 4.86 14.14 19.63
CA SER A 85 5.40 12.80 19.91
C SER A 85 4.64 12.05 20.99
N GLY A 86 4.56 10.73 20.85
CA GLY A 86 4.07 9.84 21.91
C GLY A 86 4.71 8.46 21.88
N SER A 87 4.83 7.79 23.04
CA SER A 87 5.47 6.47 23.15
C SER A 87 4.52 5.29 23.12
N GLY A 88 3.20 5.52 23.07
CA GLY A 88 2.22 4.44 23.05
C GLY A 88 2.20 3.54 24.30
N GLY A 89 2.36 4.15 25.48
CA GLY A 89 2.41 3.48 26.78
C GLY A 89 1.35 2.40 27.01
N ASP A 90 1.80 1.35 27.68
CA ASP A 90 1.21 0.04 27.93
C ASP A 90 -0.33 -0.03 27.94
N ASN A 91 -0.83 -0.97 27.14
CA ASN A 91 -2.15 -1.59 27.18
C ASN A 91 -3.39 -0.67 27.08
N LEU A 92 -3.26 0.59 26.66
CA LEU A 92 -4.44 1.43 26.47
C LEU A 92 -5.13 1.13 25.14
N LEU A 93 -6.24 0.41 25.25
CA LEU A 93 -7.18 0.23 24.16
C LEU A 93 -7.87 1.58 23.87
N ASP A 94 -8.22 1.77 22.60
CA ASP A 94 -9.03 2.91 22.18
C ASP A 94 -10.43 2.90 22.80
N ASN A 95 -10.84 1.79 23.42
CA ASN A 95 -12.15 1.60 24.01
C ASN A 95 -12.13 0.76 25.29
N ASP A 96 -13.21 0.87 26.06
CA ASP A 96 -13.38 0.18 27.35
C ASP A 96 -13.75 -1.31 27.19
N GLY A 97 -13.66 -1.89 26.00
CA GLY A 97 -14.11 -3.26 25.68
C GLY A 97 -12.98 -4.22 25.33
N ALA A 98 -13.26 -5.53 25.42
CA ALA A 98 -12.33 -6.62 25.04
C ALA A 98 -11.96 -6.68 23.53
N ARG A 99 -12.33 -5.65 22.74
CA ARG A 99 -12.19 -5.58 21.28
C ARG A 99 -11.59 -4.26 20.79
N GLY A 100 -11.00 -3.45 21.66
CA GLY A 100 -10.31 -2.22 21.26
C GLY A 100 -8.98 -2.47 20.56
N TYR A 101 -8.49 -1.46 19.82
CA TYR A 101 -7.12 -1.41 19.32
C TYR A 101 -6.27 -0.53 20.21
N TYR A 102 -5.00 -0.89 20.36
CA TYR A 102 -4.05 -0.04 21.06
C TYR A 102 -3.93 1.31 20.35
N SER A 103 -4.20 2.39 21.08
CA SER A 103 -4.28 3.75 20.53
C SER A 103 -2.99 4.54 20.64
N GLY A 104 -1.89 3.92 21.10
CA GLY A 104 -0.61 4.58 21.32
C GLY A 104 0.07 5.11 20.06
N GLY A 105 0.75 6.26 20.14
CA GLY A 105 1.45 6.87 19.00
C GLY A 105 1.63 8.38 19.10
N GLY A 106 2.09 9.02 18.02
CA GLY A 106 2.21 10.48 17.94
C GLY A 106 0.84 11.15 17.96
N VAL A 107 0.08 10.98 16.88
CA VAL A 107 -1.32 11.39 16.76
C VAL A 107 -2.20 10.15 16.61
N SER A 108 -3.25 10.06 17.39
CA SER A 108 -4.20 8.96 17.36
C SER A 108 -5.62 9.49 17.22
N MET A 109 -6.41 8.84 16.37
CA MET A 109 -7.84 9.04 16.26
C MET A 109 -8.55 7.70 16.39
N SER A 110 -9.59 7.68 17.22
CA SER A 110 -10.38 6.49 17.51
C SER A 110 -11.86 6.81 17.38
N GLY A 111 -12.38 6.62 16.16
CA GLY A 111 -13.74 7.02 15.81
C GLY A 111 -13.90 8.54 15.70
N GLY A 112 -14.42 8.99 14.56
CA GLY A 112 -14.61 10.41 14.26
C GLY A 112 -14.21 10.74 12.82
N THR A 113 -14.34 12.02 12.49
CA THR A 113 -14.12 12.55 11.15
C THR A 113 -13.11 13.71 11.16
N ILE A 114 -12.25 13.77 10.15
CA ILE A 114 -11.37 14.91 9.87
C ILE A 114 -11.60 15.33 8.43
N ASP A 115 -11.99 16.58 8.17
CA ASP A 115 -12.13 17.05 6.79
C ASP A 115 -10.75 17.23 6.15
N THR A 116 -9.82 17.88 6.85
CA THR A 116 -8.45 18.08 6.37
C THR A 116 -7.44 17.86 7.49
N PHE A 117 -6.57 16.87 7.29
CA PHE A 117 -5.39 16.61 8.11
C PHE A 117 -4.15 17.09 7.37
N ILE A 118 -3.43 18.05 7.95
CA ILE A 118 -2.19 18.59 7.41
C ILE A 118 -1.07 18.39 8.42
N ASN A 119 0.00 17.74 7.98
CA ASN A 119 1.27 17.72 8.70
C ASN A 119 2.38 18.38 7.86
N LYS A 120 2.85 19.54 8.31
CA LYS A 120 4.06 20.22 7.81
C LYS A 120 5.25 20.06 8.76
N GLY A 121 4.98 19.80 10.04
CA GLY A 121 5.98 19.59 11.08
C GLY A 121 6.37 18.12 11.23
N THR A 122 6.70 17.74 12.47
CA THR A 122 7.07 16.37 12.83
C THR A 122 5.99 15.72 13.67
N ILE A 123 5.55 14.53 13.27
CA ILE A 123 4.75 13.63 14.10
C ILE A 123 5.52 12.34 14.24
N GLN A 124 5.88 11.95 15.45
CA GLN A 124 6.61 10.70 15.66
C GLN A 124 6.06 9.86 16.80
N SER A 125 6.21 8.55 16.68
CA SER A 125 6.02 7.62 17.78
C SER A 125 7.37 7.07 18.23
N THR A 126 7.62 7.10 19.53
CA THR A 126 8.79 6.50 20.17
C THR A 126 8.48 5.14 20.80
N GLY A 127 7.24 4.67 20.68
CA GLY A 127 6.80 3.38 21.21
C GLY A 127 7.39 2.19 20.47
N THR A 128 7.43 1.05 21.15
CA THR A 128 7.91 -0.23 20.58
C THR A 128 6.90 -1.37 20.67
N ASN A 129 5.81 -1.20 21.41
CA ASN A 129 4.84 -2.27 21.68
C ASN A 129 3.48 -1.96 21.06
N HIS A 130 2.81 -3.02 20.58
CA HIS A 130 1.42 -2.97 20.12
C HIS A 130 1.13 -2.04 18.91
N ASN A 131 1.96 -2.12 17.88
CA ASN A 131 1.82 -1.35 16.63
C ASN A 131 1.76 0.18 16.87
N PRO A 132 2.76 0.77 17.54
CA PRO A 132 2.81 2.21 17.76
C PRO A 132 3.09 2.92 16.43
N ALA A 133 2.34 3.99 16.14
CA ALA A 133 2.42 4.68 14.85
C ALA A 133 2.60 6.18 15.01
N GLY A 134 3.30 6.81 14.07
CA GLY A 134 3.34 8.28 13.99
C GLY A 134 1.93 8.84 13.92
N VAL A 135 1.13 8.37 12.95
CA VAL A 135 -0.31 8.65 12.88
C VAL A 135 -1.10 7.34 12.91
N LYS A 136 -2.12 7.28 13.77
CA LYS A 136 -3.02 6.14 13.89
C LYS A 136 -4.48 6.56 13.69
N LEU A 137 -5.14 5.93 12.73
CA LEU A 137 -6.51 6.21 12.30
C LEU A 137 -7.36 4.94 12.50
N ASN A 138 -7.82 4.72 13.73
CA ASN A 138 -8.71 3.63 14.06
C ASN A 138 -10.16 4.10 13.86
N TYR A 139 -10.91 3.44 12.99
CA TYR A 139 -12.33 3.74 12.72
C TYR A 139 -12.59 5.19 12.26
N ALA A 140 -11.54 5.90 11.83
CA ALA A 140 -11.59 7.29 11.45
C ALA A 140 -11.98 7.45 9.97
N THR A 141 -12.66 8.54 9.65
CA THR A 141 -12.78 8.99 8.25
C THR A 141 -11.99 10.27 8.09
N VAL A 142 -11.09 10.30 7.11
CA VAL A 142 -10.34 11.50 6.74
C VAL A 142 -10.66 11.81 5.29
N LYS A 143 -11.17 13.00 5.00
CA LYS A 143 -11.43 13.38 3.61
C LYS A 143 -10.12 13.69 2.88
N THR A 144 -9.27 14.54 3.46
CA THR A 144 -7.97 14.84 2.87
C THR A 144 -6.87 14.70 3.92
N PHE A 145 -5.90 13.85 3.63
CA PHE A 145 -4.68 13.66 4.42
C PHE A 145 -3.50 14.17 3.60
N GLU A 146 -2.83 15.23 4.08
CA GLU A 146 -1.66 15.81 3.43
C GLU A 146 -0.47 15.81 4.40
N ASN A 147 0.58 15.09 4.03
CA ASN A 147 1.86 15.14 4.72
C ASN A 147 2.90 15.83 3.83
N THR A 148 3.36 17.00 4.25
CA THR A 148 4.52 17.69 3.67
C THR A 148 5.72 17.71 4.62
N GLY A 149 5.52 17.29 5.88
CA GLY A 149 6.53 17.20 6.93
C GLY A 149 7.07 15.79 7.12
N PHE A 150 7.39 15.44 8.37
CA PHE A 150 7.92 14.13 8.74
C PHE A 150 6.92 13.36 9.61
N ILE A 151 6.63 12.11 9.24
CA ILE A 151 5.86 11.16 10.05
C ILE A 151 6.70 9.92 10.30
N SER A 152 6.82 9.49 11.56
CA SER A 152 7.61 8.29 11.89
C SER A 152 7.08 7.48 13.08
N GLY A 153 7.43 6.20 13.13
CA GLY A 153 7.15 5.28 14.24
C GLY A 153 7.75 3.91 13.93
N THR A 154 7.38 2.86 14.68
CA THR A 154 7.61 1.51 14.14
C THR A 154 6.76 1.31 12.89
N ILE A 155 5.54 1.87 12.91
CA ILE A 155 4.70 2.17 11.74
C ILE A 155 4.66 3.69 11.52
N GLY A 156 4.74 4.15 10.27
CA GLY A 156 4.58 5.58 9.97
C GLY A 156 3.12 6.02 10.13
N VAL A 157 2.25 5.48 9.26
CA VAL A 157 0.79 5.70 9.27
C VAL A 157 0.08 4.35 9.35
N LEU A 158 -0.83 4.19 10.33
CA LEU A 158 -1.69 3.02 10.46
C LEU A 158 -3.16 3.41 10.30
N ALA A 159 -3.84 2.86 9.31
CA ALA A 159 -5.30 2.93 9.18
C ALA A 159 -5.92 1.57 9.51
N THR A 160 -6.84 1.53 10.48
CA THR A 160 -7.56 0.31 10.86
C THR A 160 -9.06 0.57 10.83
N GLN A 161 -9.79 -0.11 9.94
CA GLN A 161 -11.12 0.32 9.48
C GLN A 161 -11.19 1.82 9.18
N GLY A 162 -10.10 2.37 8.66
CA GLY A 162 -10.01 3.78 8.32
C GLY A 162 -10.46 4.00 6.89
N THR A 163 -11.17 5.09 6.65
CA THR A 163 -11.45 5.57 5.29
C THR A 163 -10.68 6.85 5.06
N ILE A 164 -9.90 6.90 3.98
CA ILE A 164 -9.23 8.12 3.54
C ILE A 164 -9.65 8.38 2.10
N GLU A 165 -10.34 9.48 1.81
CA GLU A 165 -10.71 9.77 0.41
C GLU A 165 -9.45 10.14 -0.38
N THR A 166 -8.69 11.15 0.07
CA THR A 166 -7.45 11.56 -0.59
C THR A 166 -6.27 11.50 0.36
N PHE A 167 -5.28 10.66 0.06
CA PHE A 167 -4.01 10.54 0.77
C PHE A 167 -2.88 11.10 -0.10
N LYS A 168 -2.25 12.19 0.35
CA LYS A 168 -1.09 12.81 -0.32
C LYS A 168 0.10 12.86 0.60
N ASN A 169 1.22 12.32 0.15
CA ASN A 169 2.51 12.48 0.80
C ASN A 169 3.47 13.21 -0.12
N SER A 170 3.87 14.44 0.23
CA SER A 170 4.99 15.15 -0.42
C SER A 170 6.19 15.34 0.53
N GLY A 171 6.03 14.97 1.81
CA GLY A 171 7.09 14.91 2.81
C GLY A 171 7.68 13.51 2.94
N THR A 172 8.10 13.16 4.15
CA THR A 172 8.68 11.85 4.46
C THR A 172 7.80 11.07 5.42
N ILE A 173 7.50 9.82 5.08
CA ILE A 173 6.89 8.85 5.98
C ILE A 173 7.88 7.70 6.18
N GLU A 174 8.31 7.48 7.43
CA GLU A 174 9.32 6.49 7.76
C GLU A 174 8.83 5.46 8.80
N ALA A 175 8.97 4.17 8.48
CA ALA A 175 8.84 3.10 9.46
C ALA A 175 10.22 2.60 9.90
N THR A 176 10.36 2.48 11.22
CA THR A 176 11.57 1.96 11.87
C THR A 176 11.44 0.48 12.27
N GLY A 177 10.22 -0.06 12.21
CA GLY A 177 9.91 -1.46 12.48
C GLY A 177 10.55 -2.42 11.48
N LYS A 178 10.88 -3.62 11.93
CA LYS A 178 11.67 -4.61 11.15
C LYS A 178 11.01 -5.97 10.98
N ASP A 179 9.95 -6.25 11.73
CA ASP A 179 9.43 -7.61 11.90
C ASP A 179 8.57 -8.10 10.72
N GLY A 180 8.60 -7.41 9.58
CA GLY A 180 7.76 -7.73 8.41
C GLY A 180 6.28 -7.36 8.58
N ARG A 181 5.89 -6.79 9.72
CA ARG A 181 4.50 -6.44 10.05
C ARG A 181 4.27 -4.96 10.34
N GLU A 182 5.32 -4.15 10.24
CA GLU A 182 5.33 -2.74 10.62
C GLU A 182 5.81 -1.88 9.45
N ALA A 183 4.88 -1.42 8.62
CA ALA A 183 5.19 -0.74 7.37
C ALA A 183 5.21 0.78 7.52
N ALA A 184 5.79 1.51 6.55
CA ALA A 184 5.72 2.97 6.55
C ALA A 184 4.26 3.43 6.47
N ILE A 185 3.46 2.77 5.63
CA ILE A 185 2.02 2.93 5.58
C ILE A 185 1.37 1.55 5.65
N GLN A 186 0.53 1.35 6.66
CA GLN A 186 -0.16 0.09 6.88
C GLN A 186 -1.68 0.30 6.88
N ILE A 187 -2.35 -0.50 6.05
CA ILE A 187 -3.80 -0.52 5.93
C ILE A 187 -4.27 -1.87 6.43
N ARG A 188 -5.19 -1.82 7.39
CA ARG A 188 -5.61 -2.99 8.16
C ARG A 188 -7.12 -3.11 8.21
N SER A 189 -7.60 -4.31 7.95
CA SER A 189 -8.98 -4.73 8.14
C SER A 189 -9.20 -5.18 9.59
N ALA A 190 -10.45 -5.25 10.01
CA ALA A 190 -10.76 -5.62 11.37
C ALA A 190 -12.22 -6.00 11.50
N PHE A 191 -12.56 -7.03 12.27
CA PHE A 191 -13.96 -7.42 12.53
C PHE A 191 -14.82 -7.48 11.26
N GLU A 192 -14.28 -8.05 10.17
CA GLU A 192 -14.93 -8.16 8.84
C GLU A 192 -15.27 -6.80 8.18
N LYS A 193 -14.70 -5.70 8.68
CA LYS A 193 -14.77 -4.38 8.06
C LYS A 193 -13.41 -4.00 7.48
N PHE A 194 -13.44 -3.47 6.28
CA PHE A 194 -12.26 -3.06 5.52
C PHE A 194 -11.92 -1.59 5.78
N SER A 195 -10.64 -1.27 5.63
CA SER A 195 -10.15 0.08 5.39
C SER A 195 -10.18 0.39 3.89
N SER A 196 -10.24 1.67 3.56
CA SER A 196 -10.25 2.13 2.16
C SER A 196 -9.45 3.42 1.96
N ILE A 197 -8.75 3.50 0.84
CA ILE A 197 -8.18 4.74 0.31
C ILE A 197 -8.66 4.93 -1.13
N THR A 198 -9.34 6.03 -1.45
CA THR A 198 -9.81 6.26 -2.83
C THR A 198 -8.63 6.69 -3.70
N HIS A 199 -7.94 7.77 -3.33
CA HIS A 199 -6.79 8.29 -4.09
C HIS A 199 -5.55 8.35 -3.22
N PHE A 200 -4.58 7.48 -3.51
CA PHE A 200 -3.27 7.49 -2.87
C PHE A 200 -2.24 8.11 -3.83
N THR A 201 -1.59 9.19 -3.42
CA THR A 201 -0.50 9.83 -4.16
C THR A 201 0.73 10.04 -3.28
N ASN A 202 1.86 9.47 -3.68
CA ASN A 202 3.15 9.74 -3.08
C ASN A 202 4.02 10.59 -4.02
N GLU A 203 4.29 11.85 -3.68
CA GLU A 203 5.24 12.76 -4.32
C GLU A 203 6.55 12.88 -3.53
N GLY A 204 6.53 12.48 -2.25
CA GLY A 204 7.67 12.55 -1.35
C GLY A 204 8.39 11.21 -1.18
N ILE A 205 8.87 10.97 0.04
CA ILE A 205 9.65 9.79 0.41
C ILE A 205 8.83 8.89 1.31
N ILE A 206 8.75 7.61 0.95
CA ILE A 206 8.30 6.53 1.83
C ILE A 206 9.50 5.65 2.09
N LYS A 207 9.91 5.54 3.36
CA LYS A 207 11.08 4.75 3.76
C LYS A 207 10.72 3.72 4.81
N SER A 208 11.22 2.50 4.69
CA SER A 208 10.92 1.47 5.68
C SER A 208 12.04 0.46 5.84
N LYS A 209 12.31 0.07 7.10
CA LYS A 209 13.10 -1.14 7.39
C LYS A 209 12.29 -2.43 7.25
N SER A 210 11.03 -2.31 6.87
CA SER A 210 10.12 -3.40 6.54
C SER A 210 9.49 -3.11 5.17
N HIS A 211 8.17 -3.11 5.08
CA HIS A 211 7.42 -2.79 3.85
C HIS A 211 7.15 -1.28 3.71
N GLY A 212 7.05 -0.79 2.48
CA GLY A 212 6.67 0.60 2.21
C GLY A 212 5.19 0.82 2.44
N VAL A 213 4.37 0.23 1.58
CA VAL A 213 2.91 0.16 1.71
C VAL A 213 2.51 -1.29 1.93
N LEU A 214 1.85 -1.58 3.04
CA LEU A 214 1.39 -2.93 3.40
C LEU A 214 -0.12 -2.96 3.59
N ILE A 215 -0.80 -3.77 2.79
CA ILE A 215 -2.26 -3.79 2.67
C ILE A 215 -2.79 -5.15 3.13
N GLU A 216 -3.73 -5.16 4.07
CA GLU A 216 -4.36 -6.40 4.47
C GLU A 216 -5.39 -6.88 3.45
N SER A 217 -5.57 -8.20 3.39
CA SER A 217 -6.63 -8.83 2.61
C SER A 217 -8.01 -8.25 2.96
N GLY A 218 -8.80 -7.92 1.93
CA GLY A 218 -10.11 -7.25 2.04
C GLY A 218 -10.07 -5.71 2.03
N ASP A 219 -8.92 -5.09 2.33
CA ASP A 219 -8.78 -3.63 2.24
C ASP A 219 -8.68 -3.15 0.80
N LYS A 220 -9.03 -1.87 0.56
CA LYS A 220 -9.18 -1.31 -0.79
C LYS A 220 -8.31 -0.07 -1.00
N ILE A 221 -7.65 0.00 -2.14
CA ILE A 221 -7.12 1.26 -2.69
C ILE A 221 -7.59 1.38 -4.12
N GLU A 222 -8.35 2.42 -4.48
CA GLU A 222 -8.88 2.55 -5.84
C GLU A 222 -7.82 3.02 -6.85
N THR A 223 -6.88 3.86 -6.44
CA THR A 223 -5.72 4.21 -7.27
C THR A 223 -4.52 4.51 -6.40
N LEU A 224 -3.38 3.90 -6.73
CA LEU A 224 -2.09 4.17 -6.12
C LEU A 224 -1.17 4.78 -7.18
N THR A 225 -0.87 6.07 -7.04
CA THR A 225 0.06 6.80 -7.91
C THR A 225 1.32 7.16 -7.13
N ASN A 226 2.46 6.64 -7.57
CA ASN A 226 3.76 7.05 -7.07
C ASN A 226 4.40 8.03 -8.06
N LYS A 227 4.75 9.21 -7.57
CA LYS A 227 5.52 10.27 -8.22
C LYS A 227 6.86 10.52 -7.53
N GLY A 228 7.01 10.03 -6.29
CA GLY A 228 8.21 10.17 -5.48
C GLY A 228 8.98 8.87 -5.34
N THR A 229 9.61 8.69 -4.18
CA THR A 229 10.49 7.55 -3.89
C THR A 229 9.90 6.66 -2.81
N ILE A 230 9.93 5.35 -3.05
CA ILE A 230 9.68 4.30 -2.05
C ILE A 230 10.98 3.49 -1.90
N GLU A 231 11.62 3.54 -0.74
CA GLU A 231 12.85 2.78 -0.45
C GLU A 231 12.67 1.88 0.78
N THR A 232 12.79 0.57 0.60
CA THR A 232 12.37 -0.41 1.62
C THR A 232 13.31 -1.60 1.72
N GLU A 233 13.51 -2.15 2.92
CA GLU A 233 14.30 -3.38 3.12
C GLU A 233 13.51 -4.66 2.77
N LEU A 234 12.17 -4.64 2.79
CA LEU A 234 11.32 -5.72 2.29
C LEU A 234 10.63 -5.28 1.00
N ASN A 235 9.32 -5.54 0.84
CA ASN A 235 8.59 -5.17 -0.37
C ASN A 235 8.24 -3.67 -0.39
N GLY A 236 8.31 -3.03 -1.56
CA GLY A 236 7.90 -1.64 -1.75
C GLY A 236 6.39 -1.49 -1.51
N ILE A 237 5.60 -2.25 -2.27
CA ILE A 237 4.16 -2.45 -2.07
C ILE A 237 3.93 -3.95 -1.82
N GLY A 238 3.21 -4.31 -0.76
CA GLY A 238 2.94 -5.70 -0.44
C GLY A 238 1.59 -5.92 0.21
N PHE A 239 1.19 -7.19 0.27
CA PHE A 239 -0.05 -7.62 0.88
C PHE A 239 0.21 -8.66 1.97
N TYR A 240 -0.72 -8.76 2.90
CA TYR A 240 -0.71 -9.79 3.92
C TYR A 240 -2.13 -10.20 4.29
N ASN A 241 -2.24 -11.25 5.10
CA ASN A 241 -3.52 -11.74 5.56
C ASN A 241 -3.45 -12.03 7.07
N TYR A 242 -4.38 -11.47 7.83
CA TYR A 242 -4.50 -11.72 9.28
C TYR A 242 -5.96 -11.97 9.69
N THR A 243 -6.79 -10.94 9.61
CA THR A 243 -8.23 -10.92 9.93
C THR A 243 -9.13 -10.66 8.72
N GLY A 244 -8.57 -10.29 7.58
CA GLY A 244 -9.31 -10.13 6.32
C GLY A 244 -10.20 -11.32 6.00
N SER A 245 -11.42 -11.09 5.56
CA SER A 245 -12.39 -12.16 5.22
C SER A 245 -12.74 -12.21 3.73
N GLU A 246 -12.33 -11.21 2.95
CA GLU A 246 -12.75 -11.03 1.56
C GLU A 246 -11.56 -10.94 0.60
N GLU A 247 -11.85 -10.98 -0.71
CA GLU A 247 -10.87 -10.68 -1.77
C GLU A 247 -10.41 -9.21 -1.67
N THR A 248 -9.13 -8.98 -1.91
CA THR A 248 -8.63 -7.61 -2.08
C THR A 248 -8.80 -7.17 -3.51
N HIS A 249 -9.48 -6.04 -3.70
CA HIS A 249 -9.54 -5.35 -4.97
C HIS A 249 -8.73 -4.07 -4.87
N LEU A 250 -7.60 -4.05 -5.57
CA LEU A 250 -6.81 -2.85 -5.77
C LEU A 250 -7.11 -2.33 -7.18
N GLY A 251 -7.32 -1.04 -7.31
CA GLY A 251 -7.31 -0.44 -8.62
C GLY A 251 -5.88 -0.30 -9.16
N LYS A 252 -5.68 0.65 -10.06
CA LYS A 252 -4.40 0.76 -10.80
C LYS A 252 -3.24 1.19 -9.90
N ILE A 253 -2.08 0.58 -10.15
CA ILE A 253 -0.78 1.03 -9.64
C ILE A 253 -0.06 1.77 -10.77
N ILE A 254 0.26 3.04 -10.55
CA ILE A 254 0.88 3.91 -11.56
C ILE A 254 2.17 4.49 -11.00
N LEU A 255 3.27 4.29 -11.72
CA LEU A 255 4.55 4.93 -11.45
C LEU A 255 4.76 6.04 -12.48
N GLU A 256 4.71 7.29 -12.02
CA GLU A 256 4.92 8.47 -12.84
C GLU A 256 6.40 8.70 -13.15
N LYS A 257 6.66 9.54 -14.15
CA LYS A 257 8.02 9.93 -14.54
C LYS A 257 8.85 10.37 -13.33
N ASP A 258 10.12 9.96 -13.31
CA ASP A 258 11.12 10.23 -12.27
C ASP A 258 10.81 9.60 -10.89
N SER A 259 9.73 8.82 -10.77
CA SER A 259 9.40 8.08 -9.56
C SER A 259 10.18 6.77 -9.45
N SER A 260 10.34 6.28 -8.22
CA SER A 260 11.05 5.02 -7.98
C SER A 260 10.46 4.19 -6.85
N ILE A 261 10.50 2.88 -7.03
CA ILE A 261 10.41 1.89 -5.96
C ILE A 261 11.71 1.09 -5.97
N LYS A 262 12.41 1.08 -4.83
CA LYS A 262 13.60 0.26 -4.60
C LYS A 262 13.41 -0.57 -3.34
N ALA A 263 13.27 -1.87 -3.53
CA ALA A 263 12.91 -2.82 -2.48
C ALA A 263 14.01 -3.87 -2.27
N GLY A 264 14.27 -4.27 -1.02
CA GLY A 264 15.17 -5.38 -0.67
C GLY A 264 14.55 -6.77 -0.89
N LYS A 265 13.29 -6.84 -1.34
CA LYS A 265 12.63 -8.07 -1.81
C LYS A 265 11.98 -7.85 -3.16
N ASN A 266 10.66 -7.64 -3.20
CA ASN A 266 9.93 -7.36 -4.43
C ASN A 266 9.52 -5.88 -4.49
N GLY A 267 9.68 -5.23 -5.63
CA GLY A 267 9.21 -3.84 -5.81
C GLY A 267 7.70 -3.76 -5.55
N ILE A 268 6.93 -4.56 -6.28
CA ILE A 268 5.50 -4.78 -6.09
C ILE A 268 5.26 -6.27 -5.87
N ASN A 269 4.75 -6.64 -4.69
CA ASN A 269 4.47 -8.02 -4.29
C ASN A 269 2.98 -8.28 -4.20
N ILE A 270 2.36 -8.76 -5.28
CA ILE A 270 0.95 -9.18 -5.28
C ILE A 270 0.85 -10.62 -4.77
N ASP A 271 1.07 -10.77 -3.48
CA ASP A 271 0.82 -12.01 -2.75
C ASP A 271 0.59 -11.71 -1.26
N ASN A 272 -0.31 -12.48 -0.65
CA ASN A 272 -0.65 -12.46 0.77
C ASN A 272 -0.36 -13.82 1.45
N GLN A 273 0.37 -14.73 0.78
CA GLN A 273 0.77 -16.04 1.28
C GLN A 273 -0.41 -16.96 1.63
N THR A 274 -1.55 -16.77 0.98
CA THR A 274 -2.71 -17.67 1.10
C THR A 274 -3.42 -17.83 -0.24
N THR A 275 -4.00 -19.00 -0.46
CA THR A 275 -4.84 -19.28 -1.64
C THR A 275 -6.32 -19.04 -1.37
N ALA A 276 -6.73 -18.91 -0.10
CA ALA A 276 -8.14 -18.75 0.29
C ALA A 276 -8.70 -17.35 -0.02
N ARG A 277 -7.83 -16.37 -0.27
CA ARG A 277 -8.20 -14.96 -0.45
C ARG A 277 -7.38 -14.40 -1.60
N SER A 278 -8.04 -14.22 -2.75
CA SER A 278 -7.39 -13.66 -3.93
C SER A 278 -7.12 -12.16 -3.76
N ILE A 279 -6.14 -11.68 -4.51
CA ILE A 279 -5.83 -10.27 -4.70
C ILE A 279 -6.02 -10.02 -6.18
N ARG A 280 -6.85 -9.03 -6.50
CA ARG A 280 -7.08 -8.54 -7.85
C ARG A 280 -6.55 -7.13 -7.97
N VAL A 281 -5.75 -6.89 -9.00
CA VAL A 281 -5.19 -5.57 -9.32
C VAL A 281 -5.63 -5.16 -10.72
N ASP A 282 -6.18 -3.96 -10.88
CA ASP A 282 -6.71 -3.44 -12.16
C ASP A 282 -5.64 -3.06 -13.20
N GLY A 283 -4.38 -3.42 -12.98
CA GLY A 283 -3.27 -3.16 -13.89
C GLY A 283 -2.11 -2.39 -13.25
N ILE A 284 -0.96 -2.44 -13.91
CA ILE A 284 0.27 -1.78 -13.49
C ILE A 284 0.83 -1.00 -14.67
N GLU A 285 1.11 0.28 -14.46
CA GLU A 285 1.73 1.16 -15.45
C GLU A 285 3.03 1.74 -14.89
N VAL A 286 4.15 1.46 -15.54
CA VAL A 286 5.46 2.03 -15.20
C VAL A 286 5.87 2.97 -16.32
N LYS A 287 5.67 4.27 -16.13
CA LYS A 287 5.89 5.27 -17.18
C LYS A 287 7.37 5.52 -17.46
N ALA A 288 7.66 6.13 -18.60
CA ALA A 288 9.01 6.48 -19.00
C ALA A 288 9.70 7.35 -17.92
N GLY A 289 10.94 6.98 -17.59
CA GLY A 289 11.71 7.60 -16.51
C GLY A 289 11.37 7.11 -15.10
N ALA A 290 10.33 6.29 -14.93
CA ALA A 290 10.04 5.63 -13.66
C ALA A 290 10.83 4.33 -13.50
N SER A 291 10.98 3.86 -12.26
CA SER A 291 11.64 2.59 -11.97
C SER A 291 10.95 1.78 -10.87
N VAL A 292 10.91 0.46 -11.04
CA VAL A 292 10.50 -0.50 -10.01
C VAL A 292 11.57 -1.58 -9.94
N SER A 293 12.27 -1.66 -8.81
CA SER A 293 13.25 -2.70 -8.56
C SER A 293 13.05 -3.40 -7.24
N GLY A 294 13.33 -4.70 -7.25
CA GLY A 294 13.43 -5.54 -6.07
C GLY A 294 14.62 -6.48 -6.18
N ASP A 295 15.27 -6.82 -5.06
CA ASP A 295 16.36 -7.82 -5.07
C ASP A 295 15.90 -9.19 -5.61
N GLU A 296 14.61 -9.54 -5.45
CA GLU A 296 14.02 -10.78 -6.00
C GLU A 296 13.30 -10.52 -7.33
N ALA A 297 12.28 -9.67 -7.35
CA ALA A 297 11.56 -9.27 -8.55
C ALA A 297 11.16 -7.79 -8.54
N GLY A 298 11.05 -7.18 -9.72
CA GLY A 298 10.43 -5.86 -9.83
C GLY A 298 8.93 -5.96 -9.51
N ILE A 299 8.24 -6.87 -10.17
CA ILE A 299 6.83 -7.20 -9.98
C ILE A 299 6.71 -8.71 -9.77
N TYR A 300 6.14 -9.10 -8.64
CA TYR A 300 5.82 -10.50 -8.32
C TYR A 300 4.30 -10.69 -8.23
N LEU A 301 3.76 -11.67 -8.94
CA LEU A 301 2.38 -12.11 -8.83
C LEU A 301 2.34 -13.55 -8.32
N GLY A 302 1.82 -13.74 -7.11
CA GLY A 302 1.73 -15.06 -6.48
C GLY A 302 0.62 -15.94 -7.03
N GLU A 303 0.65 -17.22 -6.65
CA GLU A 303 -0.39 -18.18 -7.02
C GLU A 303 -1.79 -17.74 -6.54
N SER A 304 -2.81 -18.08 -7.32
CA SER A 304 -4.22 -17.72 -7.08
C SER A 304 -4.51 -16.21 -7.03
N LYS A 305 -3.56 -15.36 -7.44
CA LYS A 305 -3.73 -13.90 -7.56
C LYS A 305 -3.93 -13.49 -9.02
N GLU A 306 -4.58 -12.36 -9.22
CA GLU A 306 -4.98 -11.90 -10.55
C GLU A 306 -4.57 -10.45 -10.80
N ILE A 307 -4.07 -10.17 -12.00
CA ILE A 307 -4.03 -8.81 -12.57
C ILE A 307 -5.05 -8.79 -13.71
N THR A 308 -6.07 -7.95 -13.60
CA THR A 308 -7.25 -8.00 -14.48
C THR A 308 -7.09 -7.15 -15.75
N ALA A 309 -6.15 -6.21 -15.76
CA ALA A 309 -5.79 -5.40 -16.92
C ALA A 309 -4.31 -5.53 -17.28
N PRO A 310 -3.85 -4.93 -18.41
CA PRO A 310 -2.47 -5.08 -18.85
C PRO A 310 -1.43 -4.55 -17.86
N ILE A 311 -0.22 -5.08 -17.99
CA ILE A 311 1.00 -4.46 -17.46
C ILE A 311 1.67 -3.70 -18.61
N THR A 312 1.88 -2.40 -18.44
CA THR A 312 2.55 -1.54 -19.44
C THR A 312 3.82 -0.95 -18.85
N ILE A 313 4.96 -1.24 -19.47
CA ILE A 313 6.28 -0.84 -19.01
C ILE A 313 6.94 0.06 -20.06
N SER A 314 7.01 1.36 -19.79
CA SER A 314 7.84 2.31 -20.55
C SER A 314 9.07 2.77 -19.76
N GLY A 315 9.07 2.57 -18.44
CA GLY A 315 10.22 2.79 -17.56
C GLY A 315 11.06 1.53 -17.37
N THR A 316 11.72 1.41 -16.22
CA THR A 316 12.56 0.26 -15.88
C THR A 316 11.88 -0.62 -14.85
N VAL A 317 11.78 -1.93 -15.13
CA VAL A 317 11.37 -2.93 -14.14
C VAL A 317 12.41 -4.03 -14.05
N SER A 318 12.99 -4.23 -12.87
CA SER A 318 14.12 -5.15 -12.70
C SER A 318 14.07 -5.91 -11.37
N GLY A 319 14.68 -7.09 -11.36
CA GLY A 319 14.97 -7.79 -10.12
C GLY A 319 15.94 -8.95 -10.32
N GLY A 320 16.45 -9.52 -9.22
CA GLY A 320 17.49 -10.54 -9.26
C GLY A 320 17.05 -11.82 -9.98
N ASN A 321 15.79 -12.22 -9.83
CA ASN A 321 15.22 -13.34 -10.60
C ASN A 321 14.74 -12.88 -11.98
N ALA A 322 13.87 -11.86 -12.01
CA ALA A 322 13.34 -11.24 -13.23
C ALA A 322 12.73 -9.87 -12.90
N GLY A 323 12.49 -9.05 -13.93
CA GLY A 323 11.68 -7.84 -13.78
C GLY A 323 10.24 -8.18 -13.42
N ILE A 324 9.66 -9.17 -14.12
CA ILE A 324 8.32 -9.69 -13.85
C ILE A 324 8.42 -11.18 -13.54
N VAL A 325 7.86 -11.59 -12.41
CA VAL A 325 7.70 -12.99 -11.99
C VAL A 325 6.21 -13.26 -11.81
N ASN A 326 5.66 -14.18 -12.59
CA ASN A 326 4.26 -14.54 -12.58
C ASN A 326 4.06 -16.01 -12.19
N GLU A 327 3.39 -16.26 -11.07
CA GLU A 327 2.89 -17.57 -10.63
C GLU A 327 1.34 -17.61 -10.60
N GLY A 328 0.69 -16.49 -10.91
CA GLY A 328 -0.76 -16.30 -10.83
C GLY A 328 -1.44 -16.24 -12.20
N ARG A 329 -2.40 -15.32 -12.35
CA ARG A 329 -3.11 -15.09 -13.61
C ARG A 329 -3.06 -13.62 -14.01
N MET A 330 -2.48 -13.33 -15.16
CA MET A 330 -2.63 -12.03 -15.82
C MET A 330 -3.73 -12.18 -16.87
N ALA A 331 -4.82 -11.44 -16.74
CA ALA A 331 -5.96 -11.56 -17.66
C ALA A 331 -5.66 -10.97 -19.06
N LYS A 332 -4.64 -10.13 -19.15
CA LYS A 332 -4.18 -9.46 -20.37
C LYS A 332 -2.67 -9.62 -20.55
N GLY A 333 -2.20 -9.37 -21.77
CA GLY A 333 -0.78 -9.46 -22.13
C GLY A 333 0.08 -8.38 -21.46
N ILE A 334 1.40 -8.52 -21.65
CA ILE A 334 2.42 -7.59 -21.15
C ILE A 334 2.91 -6.72 -22.31
N THR A 335 2.94 -5.40 -22.13
CA THR A 335 3.46 -4.45 -23.12
C THR A 335 4.76 -3.83 -22.62
N HIS A 336 5.83 -3.96 -23.39
CA HIS A 336 7.12 -3.32 -23.16
C HIS A 336 7.39 -2.25 -24.22
N ASP A 337 7.38 -1.00 -23.77
CA ASP A 337 7.67 0.21 -24.54
C ASP A 337 8.94 0.90 -24.01
N GLY A 338 9.64 0.28 -23.05
CA GLY A 338 10.83 0.86 -22.42
C GLY A 338 12.10 0.60 -23.20
N GLU A 339 13.03 1.56 -23.20
CA GLU A 339 14.31 1.43 -23.92
C GLU A 339 15.26 0.40 -23.31
N GLY A 340 15.01 -0.03 -22.06
CA GLY A 340 15.83 -0.98 -21.34
C GLY A 340 15.46 -2.46 -21.58
N ASP A 341 16.20 -3.34 -20.91
CA ASP A 341 15.94 -4.78 -20.92
C ASP A 341 14.86 -5.14 -19.90
N LEU A 342 13.84 -5.89 -20.33
CA LEU A 342 12.84 -6.49 -19.46
C LEU A 342 13.04 -8.01 -19.40
N VAL A 343 13.22 -8.56 -18.21
CA VAL A 343 13.27 -10.01 -17.99
C VAL A 343 11.95 -10.50 -17.44
N ILE A 344 11.37 -11.54 -18.04
CA ILE A 344 10.09 -12.13 -17.66
C ILE A 344 10.29 -13.60 -17.31
N LEU A 345 9.76 -14.00 -16.16
CA LEU A 345 9.56 -15.39 -15.76
C LEU A 345 8.07 -15.59 -15.52
N SER A 346 7.42 -16.46 -16.32
CA SER A 346 5.99 -16.72 -16.18
C SER A 346 5.70 -18.20 -16.08
N ARG A 347 5.27 -18.64 -14.90
CA ARG A 347 4.74 -19.99 -14.63
C ARG A 347 3.23 -19.98 -14.45
N GLY A 348 2.66 -18.81 -14.22
CA GLY A 348 1.23 -18.55 -14.25
C GLY A 348 0.68 -18.31 -15.66
N LEU A 349 -0.64 -18.16 -15.74
CA LEU A 349 -1.35 -17.85 -16.98
C LEU A 349 -1.17 -16.37 -17.35
N VAL A 350 -1.04 -16.10 -18.66
CA VAL A 350 -1.03 -14.73 -19.20
C VAL A 350 -1.95 -14.70 -20.41
N GLY A 351 -2.97 -13.85 -20.34
CA GLY A 351 -3.89 -13.61 -21.42
C GLY A 351 -3.23 -12.86 -22.58
N LYS A 352 -4.06 -12.45 -23.54
CA LYS A 352 -3.62 -11.73 -24.73
C LYS A 352 -4.05 -10.27 -24.64
N ASP A 353 -3.26 -9.38 -25.24
CA ASP A 353 -3.68 -8.01 -25.53
C ASP A 353 -4.74 -7.99 -26.66
N ASP A 354 -5.16 -6.80 -27.05
CA ASP A 354 -6.23 -6.63 -28.03
C ASP A 354 -5.81 -7.01 -29.47
N ASP A 355 -4.50 -7.09 -29.75
CA ASP A 355 -3.94 -7.59 -31.01
C ASP A 355 -3.69 -9.11 -30.98
N GLY A 356 -3.98 -9.74 -29.85
CA GLY A 356 -3.83 -11.17 -29.61
C GLY A 356 -2.41 -11.59 -29.25
N ASN A 357 -1.57 -10.70 -28.74
CA ASN A 357 -0.21 -11.00 -28.28
C ASN A 357 -0.18 -11.23 -26.78
N THR A 358 0.62 -12.19 -26.34
CA THR A 358 0.90 -12.45 -24.91
C THR A 358 1.93 -11.46 -24.37
N VAL A 359 2.94 -11.16 -25.18
CA VAL A 359 3.96 -10.13 -24.91
C VAL A 359 4.10 -9.27 -26.16
N THR A 360 4.02 -7.96 -25.99
CA THR A 360 4.23 -6.98 -27.06
C THR A 360 5.50 -6.20 -26.75
N ASN A 361 6.50 -6.29 -27.62
CA ASN A 361 7.76 -5.57 -27.51
C ASN A 361 7.87 -4.48 -28.58
N ASN A 362 7.87 -3.21 -28.16
CA ASN A 362 7.94 -2.06 -29.06
C ASN A 362 9.25 -1.28 -28.95
N SER A 363 9.96 -1.40 -27.82
CA SER A 363 11.28 -0.78 -27.61
C SER A 363 12.18 -1.64 -26.73
N GLY A 364 13.47 -1.33 -26.67
CA GLY A 364 14.44 -2.07 -25.87
C GLY A 364 14.49 -3.56 -26.23
N SER A 365 14.71 -4.40 -25.22
CA SER A 365 14.75 -5.86 -25.39
C SER A 365 13.91 -6.59 -24.34
N VAL A 366 13.42 -7.77 -24.69
CA VAL A 366 12.72 -8.65 -23.74
C VAL A 366 13.45 -10.00 -23.69
N THR A 367 13.74 -10.46 -22.48
CA THR A 367 14.22 -11.83 -22.25
C THR A 367 13.14 -12.63 -21.52
N ILE A 368 12.60 -13.63 -22.20
CA ILE A 368 11.77 -14.67 -21.57
C ILE A 368 12.74 -15.69 -20.94
N LYS A 369 12.87 -15.62 -19.62
CA LYS A 369 13.77 -16.48 -18.85
C LYS A 369 13.24 -17.91 -18.75
N ASP A 370 11.96 -18.04 -18.41
CA ASP A 370 11.20 -19.29 -18.38
C ASP A 370 9.73 -18.96 -18.59
N TRP A 371 9.04 -19.76 -19.38
CA TRP A 371 7.61 -19.62 -19.63
C TRP A 371 6.92 -20.97 -19.62
N VAL A 372 5.87 -21.13 -18.82
CA VAL A 372 5.02 -22.33 -18.83
C VAL A 372 3.85 -22.13 -19.79
N VAL A 373 3.77 -22.99 -20.79
CA VAL A 373 2.65 -23.05 -21.73
C VAL A 373 1.70 -24.14 -21.28
N THR A 374 0.44 -23.77 -21.08
CA THR A 374 -0.64 -24.67 -20.67
C THR A 374 -1.62 -24.87 -21.82
N THR A 375 -2.68 -25.61 -21.57
CA THR A 375 -3.76 -25.86 -22.53
C THR A 375 -5.06 -25.24 -22.05
N ASN A 376 -5.92 -24.86 -23.00
CA ASN A 376 -7.30 -24.49 -22.70
C ASN A 376 -8.15 -25.74 -22.38
N GLU A 377 -9.43 -25.54 -22.04
CA GLU A 377 -10.37 -26.63 -21.71
C GLU A 377 -10.57 -27.64 -22.87
N GLU A 378 -10.22 -27.27 -24.10
CA GLU A 378 -10.31 -28.09 -25.31
C GLU A 378 -9.02 -28.87 -25.61
N GLY A 379 -8.00 -28.77 -24.74
CA GLY A 379 -6.68 -29.41 -24.92
C GLY A 379 -5.78 -28.72 -25.95
N LYS A 380 -6.12 -27.51 -26.38
CA LYS A 380 -5.32 -26.68 -27.28
C LYS A 380 -4.28 -25.89 -26.51
N LEU A 381 -3.02 -25.89 -26.97
CA LEU A 381 -1.95 -25.08 -26.41
C LEU A 381 -2.32 -23.59 -26.44
N ASP A 382 -2.12 -22.91 -25.33
CA ASP A 382 -2.21 -21.46 -25.27
C ASP A 382 -0.89 -20.85 -25.74
N THR A 383 -0.72 -20.80 -27.07
CA THR A 383 0.50 -20.32 -27.72
C THR A 383 0.94 -18.97 -27.17
N VAL A 384 2.22 -18.87 -26.78
CA VAL A 384 2.86 -17.60 -26.44
C VAL A 384 3.05 -16.82 -27.72
N ARG A 385 2.32 -15.71 -27.87
CA ARG A 385 2.43 -14.87 -29.06
C ARG A 385 3.21 -13.62 -28.74
N ILE A 386 4.37 -13.48 -29.38
CA ILE A 386 5.21 -12.28 -29.32
C ILE A 386 4.80 -11.34 -30.45
N GLY A 387 4.54 -10.08 -30.11
CA GLY A 387 4.17 -9.04 -31.06
C GLY A 387 4.95 -7.75 -30.83
N GLY A 388 4.52 -6.68 -31.52
CA GLY A 388 5.14 -5.36 -31.46
C GLY A 388 6.16 -5.11 -32.59
N THR A 389 6.80 -3.95 -32.56
CA THR A 389 7.74 -3.50 -33.60
C THR A 389 9.17 -4.01 -33.41
N LYS A 390 9.45 -4.65 -32.27
CA LYS A 390 10.80 -5.04 -31.82
C LYS A 390 10.89 -6.53 -31.46
N THR A 391 10.19 -7.37 -32.21
CA THR A 391 10.18 -8.83 -31.99
C THR A 391 11.54 -9.49 -32.16
N ASP A 392 12.43 -8.94 -33.01
CA ASP A 392 13.79 -9.45 -33.21
C ASP A 392 14.69 -9.24 -31.98
N ASP A 393 14.31 -8.31 -31.08
CA ASP A 393 15.00 -8.03 -29.82
C ASP A 393 14.40 -8.83 -28.65
N VAL A 394 13.60 -9.87 -28.95
CA VAL A 394 13.05 -10.80 -27.96
C VAL A 394 13.86 -12.11 -27.94
N LYS A 395 14.41 -12.46 -26.77
CA LYS A 395 15.15 -13.70 -26.54
C LYS A 395 14.36 -14.64 -25.65
N VAL A 396 14.35 -15.92 -26.01
CA VAL A 396 13.64 -16.97 -25.27
C VAL A 396 14.66 -17.99 -24.80
N ASN A 397 14.85 -18.09 -23.49
CA ASN A 397 15.82 -19.01 -22.89
C ASN A 397 15.22 -20.39 -22.64
N SER A 398 13.99 -20.44 -22.11
CA SER A 398 13.30 -21.67 -21.76
C SER A 398 11.80 -21.52 -21.97
N ILE A 399 11.21 -22.56 -22.55
CA ILE A 399 9.77 -22.78 -22.56
C ILE A 399 9.51 -24.18 -21.97
N THR A 400 8.62 -24.25 -21.00
CA THR A 400 8.14 -25.50 -20.41
C THR A 400 6.71 -25.73 -20.88
N VAL A 401 6.37 -26.91 -21.37
CA VAL A 401 5.00 -27.25 -21.76
C VAL A 401 4.39 -28.18 -20.72
N ASP A 402 3.25 -27.79 -20.16
CA ASP A 402 2.44 -28.67 -19.32
C ASP A 402 1.70 -29.68 -20.21
N GLN A 403 2.11 -30.95 -20.13
CA GLN A 403 1.58 -32.03 -20.96
C GLN A 403 0.32 -32.70 -20.39
N SER A 404 -0.17 -32.27 -19.22
CA SER A 404 -1.27 -32.94 -18.52
C SER A 404 -2.54 -33.12 -19.37
N ASN A 405 -2.86 -32.14 -20.23
CA ASN A 405 -4.05 -32.13 -21.09
C ASN A 405 -3.73 -31.80 -22.58
N VAL A 406 -2.47 -31.98 -23.00
CA VAL A 406 -2.07 -31.61 -24.37
C VAL A 406 -2.37 -32.71 -25.38
N ASP A 407 -2.96 -32.34 -26.53
CA ASP A 407 -2.86 -33.18 -27.72
C ASP A 407 -1.43 -33.08 -28.26
N LEU A 408 -0.67 -34.16 -28.09
CA LEU A 408 0.75 -34.27 -28.46
C LEU A 408 1.00 -33.95 -29.94
N ASN A 409 -0.01 -34.06 -30.81
CA ASN A 409 0.13 -33.65 -32.22
C ASN A 409 0.42 -32.15 -32.37
N GLN A 410 0.07 -31.32 -31.38
CA GLN A 410 0.38 -29.89 -31.39
C GLN A 410 1.86 -29.59 -31.12
N LEU A 411 2.63 -30.54 -30.58
CA LEU A 411 4.06 -30.35 -30.28
C LEU A 411 4.97 -30.56 -31.50
N ASN A 412 4.40 -30.89 -32.67
CA ASN A 412 5.15 -31.14 -33.89
C ASN A 412 5.69 -29.87 -34.57
N ASP A 413 5.13 -28.70 -34.23
CA ASP A 413 5.55 -27.39 -34.73
C ASP A 413 5.77 -26.46 -33.54
N ILE A 414 6.99 -25.94 -33.43
CA ILE A 414 7.37 -24.99 -32.38
C ILE A 414 6.47 -23.74 -32.37
N LYS A 415 5.90 -23.38 -33.54
CA LYS A 415 4.98 -22.24 -33.68
C LYS A 415 3.67 -22.40 -32.90
N ASN A 416 3.29 -23.64 -32.56
CA ASN A 416 2.13 -23.90 -31.71
C ASN A 416 2.42 -23.60 -30.23
N ILE A 417 3.70 -23.60 -29.84
CA ILE A 417 4.15 -23.31 -28.48
C ILE A 417 4.45 -21.82 -28.35
N ILE A 418 5.23 -21.27 -29.30
CA ILE A 418 5.63 -19.86 -29.32
C ILE A 418 5.72 -19.33 -30.75
N SER A 419 5.22 -18.11 -30.97
CA SER A 419 5.22 -17.47 -32.29
C SER A 419 5.63 -16.00 -32.22
N GLY A 420 6.02 -15.44 -33.36
CA GLY A 420 6.39 -14.02 -33.46
C GLY A 420 7.81 -13.70 -33.01
N VAL A 421 8.66 -14.71 -32.82
CA VAL A 421 10.10 -14.55 -32.63
C VAL A 421 10.86 -15.07 -33.86
N SER A 422 12.01 -14.46 -34.15
CA SER A 422 12.91 -14.97 -35.17
C SER A 422 13.53 -16.31 -34.70
N PRO A 423 13.57 -17.35 -35.56
CA PRO A 423 14.04 -18.69 -35.20
C PRO A 423 15.49 -18.78 -34.71
#